data_AF-A0A956TZN4-F1
#
_entry.id   AF-A0A956TZN4-F1
#
_cell.length_a   1.000
_cell.length_b   1.000
_cell.length_c   1.000
_cell.angle_alpha   90.00
_cell.angle_beta   90.00
_cell.angle_gamma   90.00
#
_symmetry.space_group_name_H-M   'P 1'
#
loop_
_entity.id
_entity.type
_entity.pdbx_description
1 polymer ?
#
loop_
_entity_poly.entity_id
_entity_poly.type
_entity_poly.pdbx_seq_one_letter_code
_entity_poly.pdbx_strand_id
1 'polypeptide(L)'
;FVSRVDTAIDPQLEKRGNKDLLGKIAVANAKIAYDDFRNIFKGKRWKKLADAGARVQRPLWASTSTKNPAYSDTLYVDELIGADTVNTVPPATYKAFKDHGNPALTITKGVKKAKDDVKKLGKLGISLDDVTKKLLKDGVAQFADSFKTLMSSIEQKKKQLEADKEAYTASLGKYQEAVDKRLEEIAADNVVQKIWNFDYMVWRDDPTEISNRLGWLHIPEVMVDALPDINKVVDEVKADGYKNALLLGMGGSSLAPLVIRETYGVKKGYLDVAVLDSTDPGAVLEQRKRLNLSKTVFIVSTKSGGTAETLSFMKYFYNETLAEVGKKDVGQHFIAITDPGSGLQKIATELKFRKIFLNDPNIGGRYSALSFVGIPPAAFQGVDLDTLLGRAISMLRNNESCSDSGKGDQSGVWLGAILGELTKAGHDKVTLVASPPIQGFGSWVEQLIAESTGKEGKGILPVDREPLAAPEFYANDRLFVYLRLVNDNTYDRQV
;
A
#
# COMPACT_ATOMS: atom_id res chain seq x y z
N PHE A 1 29.98 -7.19 -16.16
CA PHE A 1 28.68 -7.70 -16.62
C PHE A 1 28.91 -8.61 -17.80
N VAL A 2 28.54 -9.88 -17.71
CA VAL A 2 28.89 -10.90 -18.72
C VAL A 2 27.86 -10.89 -19.85
N SER A 3 26.62 -11.31 -19.60
CA SER A 3 25.63 -11.53 -20.66
C SER A 3 25.24 -10.27 -21.46
N ARG A 4 25.45 -9.08 -20.87
CA ARG A 4 25.25 -7.80 -21.56
C ARG A 4 26.19 -7.61 -22.76
N VAL A 5 27.35 -8.27 -22.76
CA VAL A 5 28.31 -8.21 -23.89
C VAL A 5 27.72 -8.90 -25.11
N ASP A 6 27.24 -10.15 -24.99
CA ASP A 6 26.60 -10.86 -26.09
C ASP A 6 25.30 -10.17 -26.52
N THR A 7 24.50 -9.67 -25.56
CA THR A 7 23.29 -8.88 -25.87
C THR A 7 23.59 -7.66 -26.76
N ALA A 8 24.77 -7.05 -26.61
CA ALA A 8 25.19 -5.91 -27.42
C ALA A 8 25.86 -6.30 -28.76
N ILE A 9 26.46 -7.49 -28.83
CA ILE A 9 27.31 -7.93 -29.94
C ILE A 9 26.57 -8.85 -30.90
N ASP A 10 25.75 -9.77 -30.42
CA ASP A 10 25.02 -10.74 -31.23
C ASP A 10 24.19 -10.07 -32.35
N PRO A 11 23.43 -8.98 -32.10
CA PRO A 11 22.71 -8.29 -33.18
C PRO A 11 23.62 -7.70 -34.26
N GLN A 12 24.87 -7.37 -33.92
CA GLN A 12 25.85 -6.86 -34.89
C GLN A 12 26.49 -7.98 -35.71
N LEU A 13 26.65 -9.17 -35.11
CA LEU A 13 27.13 -10.39 -35.76
C LEU A 13 26.09 -10.94 -36.74
N GLU A 14 24.81 -10.97 -36.34
CA GLU A 14 23.69 -11.41 -37.18
C GLU A 14 23.58 -10.56 -38.45
N LYS A 15 23.67 -9.22 -38.31
CA LYS A 15 23.68 -8.29 -39.46
C LYS A 15 24.82 -8.54 -40.45
N ARG A 16 25.91 -9.16 -40.01
CA ARG A 16 27.08 -9.51 -40.83
C ARG A 16 27.08 -10.97 -41.26
N GLY A 17 26.01 -11.72 -40.99
CA GLY A 17 25.89 -13.14 -41.32
C GLY A 17 26.84 -14.07 -40.56
N ASN A 18 27.49 -13.59 -39.48
CA ASN A 18 28.43 -14.41 -38.72
C ASN A 18 27.70 -15.17 -37.61
N LYS A 19 27.43 -16.45 -37.86
CA LYS A 19 26.86 -17.36 -36.84
C LYS A 19 27.92 -17.98 -35.93
N ASP A 20 29.17 -17.96 -36.34
CA ASP A 20 30.26 -18.64 -35.65
C ASP A 20 30.60 -18.03 -34.28
N LEU A 21 30.37 -16.73 -34.10
CA LEU A 21 30.73 -16.01 -32.87
C LEU A 21 29.54 -15.72 -31.93
N LEU A 22 28.30 -16.05 -32.36
CA LEU A 22 27.10 -15.81 -31.57
C LEU A 22 27.17 -16.50 -30.20
N GLY A 23 26.92 -15.74 -29.12
CA GLY A 23 26.94 -16.22 -27.74
C GLY A 23 28.31 -16.62 -27.20
N LYS A 24 29.41 -16.32 -27.91
CA LYS A 24 30.78 -16.72 -27.51
C LYS A 24 31.62 -15.57 -27.00
N ILE A 25 31.30 -14.34 -27.36
CA ILE A 25 32.19 -13.20 -27.12
C ILE A 25 32.21 -12.81 -25.64
N ALA A 26 31.09 -12.85 -24.93
CA ALA A 26 31.07 -12.55 -23.49
C ALA A 26 31.91 -13.53 -22.68
N VAL A 27 31.80 -14.83 -22.98
CA VAL A 27 32.62 -15.88 -22.35
C VAL A 27 34.10 -15.68 -22.72
N ALA A 28 34.40 -15.43 -23.99
CA ALA A 28 35.77 -15.19 -24.44
C ALA A 28 36.40 -13.99 -23.72
N ASN A 29 35.67 -12.88 -23.61
CA ASN A 29 36.09 -11.69 -22.88
C ASN A 29 36.37 -11.98 -21.40
N ALA A 30 35.47 -12.72 -20.72
CA ALA A 30 35.64 -13.07 -19.31
C ALA A 30 36.85 -14.01 -19.07
N LYS A 31 37.10 -14.97 -19.99
CA LYS A 31 38.27 -15.84 -19.93
C LYS A 31 39.59 -15.07 -20.12
N ILE A 32 39.60 -14.08 -21.01
CA ILE A 32 40.77 -13.19 -21.20
C ILE A 32 40.99 -12.33 -19.95
N ALA A 33 39.93 -11.72 -19.41
CA ALA A 33 40.03 -10.94 -18.17
C ALA A 33 40.53 -11.77 -16.98
N TYR A 34 40.13 -13.04 -16.88
CA TYR A 34 40.63 -13.95 -15.85
C TYR A 34 42.11 -14.34 -16.07
N ASP A 35 42.55 -14.51 -17.31
CA ASP A 35 43.96 -14.74 -17.64
C ASP A 35 44.83 -13.54 -17.23
N ASP A 36 44.34 -12.32 -17.48
CA ASP A 36 45.01 -11.08 -17.05
C ASP A 36 45.01 -10.93 -15.52
N PHE A 37 43.90 -11.24 -14.85
CA PHE A 37 43.83 -11.33 -13.38
C PHE A 37 44.92 -12.26 -12.82
N ARG A 38 45.05 -13.49 -13.36
CA ARG A 38 46.12 -14.41 -12.94
C ARG A 38 47.51 -13.84 -13.19
N ASN A 39 47.68 -13.05 -14.25
CA ASN A 39 48.96 -12.41 -14.56
C ASN A 39 49.30 -11.27 -13.59
N ILE A 40 48.30 -10.57 -13.05
CA ILE A 40 48.48 -9.51 -12.03
C ILE A 40 48.87 -10.11 -10.68
N PHE A 41 48.19 -11.18 -10.26
CA PHE A 41 48.36 -11.81 -8.94
C PHE A 41 49.37 -12.97 -8.95
N LYS A 42 50.33 -12.98 -9.88
CA LYS A 42 51.45 -13.95 -9.91
C LYS A 42 52.81 -13.25 -9.77
N GLY A 43 53.83 -14.02 -9.40
CA GLY A 43 55.23 -13.59 -9.39
C GLY A 43 55.70 -12.90 -8.12
N LYS A 44 56.99 -12.51 -8.11
CA LYS A 44 57.70 -12.04 -6.90
C LYS A 44 57.08 -10.78 -6.28
N ARG A 45 56.57 -9.85 -7.10
CA ARG A 45 55.92 -8.62 -6.62
C ARG A 45 54.67 -8.93 -5.80
N TRP A 46 53.77 -9.76 -6.32
CA TRP A 46 52.56 -10.15 -5.60
C TRP A 46 52.90 -10.91 -4.32
N LYS A 47 53.87 -11.85 -4.38
CA LYS A 47 54.31 -12.60 -3.20
C LYS A 47 54.72 -11.69 -2.04
N LYS A 48 55.51 -10.64 -2.31
CA LYS A 48 55.90 -9.65 -1.28
C LYS A 48 54.70 -8.92 -0.66
N LEU A 49 53.66 -8.63 -1.44
CA LEU A 49 52.44 -7.99 -0.94
C LEU A 49 51.60 -8.98 -0.11
N ALA A 50 51.47 -10.21 -0.57
CA ALA A 50 50.76 -11.27 0.14
C ALA A 50 51.42 -11.60 1.49
N ASP A 51 52.76 -11.69 1.52
CA ASP A 51 53.55 -11.88 2.75
C ASP A 51 53.37 -10.72 3.74
N ALA A 52 53.00 -9.52 3.25
CA ALA A 52 52.65 -8.35 4.06
C ALA A 52 51.15 -8.25 4.41
N GLY A 53 50.34 -9.28 4.11
CA GLY A 53 48.92 -9.37 4.46
C GLY A 53 47.93 -8.92 3.40
N ALA A 54 48.38 -8.61 2.17
CA ALA A 54 47.47 -8.26 1.07
C ALA A 54 46.57 -9.44 0.65
N ARG A 55 45.30 -9.17 0.35
CA ARG A 55 44.32 -10.16 -0.13
C ARG A 55 44.10 -10.02 -1.64
N VAL A 56 43.87 -11.13 -2.32
CA VAL A 56 43.55 -11.16 -3.75
C VAL A 56 42.24 -10.42 -4.02
N GLN A 57 42.24 -9.48 -4.98
CA GLN A 57 41.02 -8.85 -5.45
C GLN A 57 40.33 -9.75 -6.48
N ARG A 58 39.26 -10.42 -6.04
CA ARG A 58 38.56 -11.44 -6.82
C ARG A 58 37.76 -10.82 -7.97
N PRO A 59 37.84 -11.34 -9.22
CA PRO A 59 36.93 -10.95 -10.28
C PRO A 59 35.49 -11.29 -9.92
N LEU A 60 34.58 -10.33 -10.11
CA LEU A 60 33.15 -10.51 -9.92
C LEU A 60 32.42 -10.60 -11.26
N TRP A 61 31.79 -11.74 -11.51
CA TRP A 61 30.92 -11.98 -12.65
C TRP A 61 29.49 -11.57 -12.29
N ALA A 62 29.04 -10.44 -12.85
CA ALA A 62 27.67 -9.98 -12.74
C ALA A 62 26.88 -10.21 -14.03
N SER A 63 25.55 -10.35 -13.93
CA SER A 63 24.66 -10.61 -15.07
C SER A 63 25.05 -11.88 -15.81
N THR A 64 24.96 -13.02 -15.13
CA THR A 64 25.25 -14.36 -15.67
C THR A 64 23.99 -15.14 -16.04
N SER A 65 22.82 -14.50 -16.05
CA SER A 65 21.62 -15.07 -16.67
C SER A 65 21.69 -14.96 -18.19
N THR A 66 21.43 -16.08 -18.86
CA THR A 66 21.25 -16.14 -20.31
C THR A 66 20.01 -15.36 -20.75
N LYS A 67 20.14 -14.56 -21.80
CA LYS A 67 19.05 -13.72 -22.35
C LYS A 67 18.48 -14.23 -23.66
N ASN A 68 19.29 -14.98 -24.41
CA ASN A 68 18.88 -15.60 -25.65
C ASN A 68 18.39 -17.03 -25.36
N PRO A 69 17.11 -17.36 -25.63
CA PRO A 69 16.56 -18.70 -25.37
C PRO A 69 17.18 -19.80 -26.24
N ALA A 70 17.90 -19.45 -27.31
CA ALA A 70 18.64 -20.42 -28.12
C ALA A 70 19.93 -20.92 -27.44
N TYR A 71 20.35 -20.28 -26.35
CA TYR A 71 21.52 -20.69 -25.58
C TYR A 71 21.08 -21.42 -24.31
N SER A 72 21.97 -22.26 -23.78
CA SER A 72 21.77 -22.86 -22.45
C SER A 72 21.54 -21.76 -21.41
N ASP A 73 20.56 -21.96 -20.55
CA ASP A 73 20.21 -21.08 -19.42
C ASP A 73 21.27 -21.06 -18.31
N THR A 74 22.21 -22.02 -18.34
CA THR A 74 23.39 -22.11 -17.48
C THR A 74 24.69 -21.64 -18.14
N LEU A 75 24.69 -21.30 -19.44
CA LEU A 75 25.88 -21.00 -20.27
C LEU A 75 26.98 -20.22 -19.53
N TYR A 76 26.65 -19.04 -19.00
CA TYR A 76 27.65 -18.18 -18.37
C TYR A 76 28.10 -18.67 -17.00
N VAL A 77 27.27 -19.40 -16.27
CA VAL A 77 27.69 -19.98 -14.99
C VAL A 77 28.65 -21.13 -15.28
N ASP A 78 28.30 -22.03 -16.20
CA ASP A 78 29.10 -23.20 -16.56
C ASP A 78 30.48 -22.82 -17.09
N GLU A 79 30.60 -21.77 -17.88
CA GLU A 79 31.85 -21.39 -18.56
C GLU A 79 32.81 -20.54 -17.69
N LEU A 80 32.36 -20.04 -16.55
CA LEU A 80 33.10 -19.04 -15.76
C LEU A 80 33.58 -19.52 -14.38
N ILE A 81 33.43 -20.80 -14.08
CA ILE A 81 33.85 -21.39 -12.80
C ILE A 81 35.38 -21.41 -12.72
N GLY A 82 35.91 -20.80 -11.66
CA GLY A 82 37.34 -20.77 -11.37
C GLY A 82 37.67 -20.28 -9.96
N ALA A 83 38.89 -20.57 -9.52
CA ALA A 83 39.41 -20.11 -8.24
C ALA A 83 39.40 -18.58 -8.14
N ASP A 84 39.23 -18.06 -6.92
CA ASP A 84 39.28 -16.62 -6.64
C ASP A 84 38.30 -15.77 -7.45
N THR A 85 37.18 -16.33 -7.91
CA THR A 85 36.10 -15.59 -8.59
C THR A 85 34.84 -15.52 -7.74
N VAL A 86 34.02 -14.48 -7.92
CA VAL A 86 32.69 -14.34 -7.32
C VAL A 86 31.67 -14.26 -8.45
N ASN A 87 30.55 -14.95 -8.36
CA ASN A 87 29.46 -14.83 -9.34
C ASN A 87 28.17 -14.43 -8.62
N THR A 88 27.55 -13.34 -9.06
CA THR A 88 26.24 -12.91 -8.55
C THR A 88 25.15 -13.56 -9.42
N VAL A 89 24.52 -14.61 -8.89
CA VAL A 89 23.57 -15.44 -9.64
C VAL A 89 22.14 -15.15 -9.17
N PRO A 90 21.22 -14.73 -10.06
CA PRO A 90 19.81 -14.57 -9.70
C PRO A 90 19.14 -15.91 -9.34
N PRO A 91 18.06 -15.92 -8.52
CA PRO A 91 17.42 -17.16 -8.06
C PRO A 91 17.04 -18.14 -9.17
N ALA A 92 16.53 -17.65 -10.30
CA ALA A 92 16.15 -18.49 -11.43
C ALA A 92 17.36 -19.21 -12.07
N THR A 93 18.45 -18.48 -12.32
CA THR A 93 19.70 -19.05 -12.87
C THR A 93 20.35 -20.00 -11.88
N TYR A 94 20.27 -19.71 -10.57
CA TYR A 94 20.76 -20.62 -9.54
C TYR A 94 19.97 -21.93 -9.52
N LYS A 95 18.65 -21.88 -9.67
CA LYS A 95 17.78 -23.06 -9.75
C LYS A 95 18.11 -23.91 -10.98
N ALA A 96 18.28 -23.30 -12.16
CA ALA A 96 18.67 -24.01 -13.38
C ALA A 96 20.04 -24.69 -13.24
N PHE A 97 21.04 -23.96 -12.72
CA PHE A 97 22.37 -24.53 -12.49
C PHE A 97 22.35 -25.67 -11.47
N LYS A 98 21.53 -25.59 -10.43
CA LYS A 98 21.36 -26.68 -9.44
C LYS A 98 20.75 -27.94 -10.08
N ASP A 99 19.85 -27.77 -11.04
CA ASP A 99 19.15 -28.86 -11.71
C ASP A 99 20.04 -29.58 -12.72
N HIS A 100 20.71 -28.84 -13.61
CA HIS A 100 21.44 -29.43 -14.74
C HIS A 100 22.75 -28.69 -15.13
N GLY A 101 23.30 -27.86 -14.25
CA GLY A 101 24.59 -27.19 -14.47
C GLY A 101 25.80 -28.13 -14.40
N ASN A 102 26.95 -27.66 -14.91
CA ASN A 102 28.19 -28.43 -14.95
C ASN A 102 29.28 -27.82 -14.03
N PRO A 103 29.48 -28.36 -12.81
CA PRO A 103 30.43 -27.81 -11.84
C PRO A 103 31.88 -28.22 -12.17
N ALA A 104 32.48 -27.60 -13.19
CA ALA A 104 33.86 -27.86 -13.61
C ALA A 104 34.69 -26.58 -13.68
N LEU A 105 35.99 -26.66 -13.42
CA LEU A 105 36.92 -25.54 -13.64
C LEU A 105 37.04 -25.26 -15.15
N THR A 106 36.37 -24.23 -15.63
CA THR A 106 36.16 -23.94 -17.06
C THR A 106 36.73 -22.60 -17.49
N ILE A 107 36.88 -21.63 -16.58
CA ILE A 107 37.38 -20.28 -16.92
C ILE A 107 38.80 -20.30 -17.50
N THR A 108 39.62 -21.30 -17.16
CA THR A 108 40.99 -21.47 -17.68
C THR A 108 41.06 -22.30 -18.97
N LYS A 109 39.96 -22.96 -19.38
CA LYS A 109 39.92 -23.81 -20.56
C LYS A 109 39.70 -22.97 -21.81
N GLY A 110 40.50 -23.21 -22.84
CA GLY A 110 40.30 -22.61 -24.17
C GLY A 110 40.66 -21.11 -24.28
N VAL A 111 41.51 -20.58 -23.39
CA VAL A 111 41.92 -19.15 -23.41
C VAL A 111 42.53 -18.73 -24.75
N LYS A 112 43.32 -19.60 -25.41
CA LYS A 112 43.86 -19.32 -26.75
C LYS A 112 42.74 -19.09 -27.77
N LYS A 113 41.75 -19.99 -27.79
CA LYS A 113 40.57 -19.86 -28.66
C LYS A 113 39.78 -18.58 -28.36
N ALA A 114 39.59 -18.24 -27.08
CA ALA A 114 38.95 -16.99 -26.68
C ALA A 114 39.67 -15.75 -27.27
N LYS A 115 41.00 -15.71 -27.19
CA LYS A 115 41.81 -14.64 -27.82
C LYS A 115 41.64 -14.61 -29.34
N ASP A 116 41.57 -15.78 -29.98
CA ASP A 116 41.37 -15.87 -31.44
C ASP A 116 39.96 -15.44 -31.87
N ASP A 117 38.92 -15.78 -31.09
CA ASP A 117 37.53 -15.37 -31.35
C ASP A 117 37.35 -13.85 -31.18
N VAL A 118 37.98 -13.22 -30.19
CA VAL A 118 38.01 -11.74 -30.06
C VAL A 118 38.78 -11.09 -31.22
N LYS A 119 39.88 -11.69 -31.71
CA LYS A 119 40.57 -11.19 -32.92
C LYS A 119 39.69 -11.30 -34.17
N LYS A 120 38.95 -12.40 -34.33
CA LYS A 120 38.00 -12.57 -35.45
C LYS A 120 36.89 -11.53 -35.39
N LEU A 121 36.37 -11.23 -34.19
CA LEU A 121 35.39 -10.16 -34.00
C LEU A 121 35.91 -8.81 -34.52
N GLY A 122 37.16 -8.46 -34.22
CA GLY A 122 37.80 -7.26 -34.73
C GLY A 122 37.91 -7.23 -36.27
N LYS A 123 38.20 -8.38 -36.91
CA LYS A 123 38.22 -8.50 -38.38
C LYS A 123 36.85 -8.28 -39.04
N LEU A 124 35.75 -8.45 -38.29
CA LEU A 124 34.39 -8.15 -38.74
C LEU A 124 34.00 -6.67 -38.54
N GLY A 125 34.93 -5.84 -38.06
CA GLY A 125 34.70 -4.42 -37.78
C GLY A 125 33.85 -4.18 -36.52
N ILE A 126 33.81 -5.14 -35.59
CA ILE A 126 33.14 -4.97 -34.29
C ILE A 126 34.22 -4.80 -33.21
N SER A 127 34.24 -3.63 -32.58
CA SER A 127 35.20 -3.27 -31.53
C SER A 127 34.67 -3.68 -30.15
N LEU A 128 35.30 -4.65 -29.51
CA LEU A 128 34.95 -5.05 -28.14
C LEU A 128 35.23 -3.92 -27.13
N ASP A 129 36.26 -3.12 -27.38
CA ASP A 129 36.62 -1.98 -26.52
C ASP A 129 35.53 -0.91 -26.55
N ASP A 130 34.97 -0.59 -27.73
CA ASP A 130 33.92 0.42 -27.83
C ASP A 130 32.60 -0.08 -27.21
N VAL A 131 32.28 -1.36 -27.41
CA VAL A 131 31.13 -2.00 -26.77
C VAL A 131 31.26 -1.98 -25.25
N THR A 132 32.42 -2.37 -24.71
CA THR A 132 32.64 -2.40 -23.25
C THR A 132 32.71 -1.01 -22.64
N LYS A 133 33.28 -0.01 -23.32
CA LYS A 133 33.23 1.40 -22.90
C LYS A 133 31.80 1.93 -22.83
N LYS A 134 30.98 1.63 -23.85
CA LYS A 134 29.57 2.01 -23.85
C LYS A 134 28.82 1.34 -22.70
N LEU A 135 28.99 0.02 -22.54
CA LEU A 135 28.36 -0.74 -21.45
C LEU A 135 28.77 -0.23 -20.06
N LEU A 136 30.03 0.20 -19.89
CA LEU A 136 30.49 0.83 -18.65
C LEU A 136 29.77 2.15 -18.39
N LYS A 137 29.71 3.04 -19.40
CA LYS A 137 29.03 4.33 -19.29
C LYS A 137 27.55 4.16 -18.95
N ASP A 138 26.85 3.30 -19.69
CA ASP A 138 25.43 3.02 -19.51
C ASP A 138 25.17 2.37 -18.14
N GLY A 139 26.06 1.46 -17.71
CA GLY A 139 25.98 0.82 -16.40
C GLY A 139 26.13 1.82 -15.25
N VAL A 140 27.15 2.68 -15.28
CA VAL A 140 27.37 3.72 -14.26
C VAL A 140 26.18 4.67 -14.16
N ALA A 141 25.62 5.08 -15.30
CA ALA A 141 24.42 5.92 -15.33
C ALA A 141 23.22 5.25 -14.63
N GLN A 142 22.95 3.97 -14.94
CA GLN A 142 21.86 3.22 -14.31
C GLN A 142 21.98 3.14 -12.78
N PHE A 143 23.19 2.93 -12.25
CA PHE A 143 23.42 2.94 -10.80
C PHE A 143 23.23 4.33 -10.20
N ALA A 144 23.76 5.37 -10.86
CA ALA A 144 23.63 6.74 -10.39
C ALA A 144 22.16 7.18 -10.33
N ASP A 145 21.37 6.84 -11.33
CA ASP A 145 19.94 7.19 -11.38
C ASP A 145 19.12 6.39 -10.36
N SER A 146 19.44 5.11 -10.14
CA SER A 146 18.83 4.32 -9.05
C SER A 146 19.14 4.93 -7.67
N PHE A 147 20.38 5.39 -7.44
CA PHE A 147 20.76 6.04 -6.20
C PHE A 147 20.05 7.39 -5.99
N LYS A 148 19.97 8.24 -7.03
CA LYS A 148 19.22 9.51 -6.98
C LYS A 148 17.75 9.28 -6.64
N THR A 149 17.15 8.24 -7.22
CA THR A 149 15.75 7.86 -6.95
C THR A 149 15.58 7.51 -5.47
N LEU A 150 16.45 6.65 -4.92
CA LEU A 150 16.44 6.30 -3.50
C LEU A 150 16.58 7.53 -2.60
N MET A 151 17.55 8.40 -2.87
CA MET A 151 17.78 9.61 -2.07
C MET A 151 16.60 10.57 -2.13
N SER A 152 15.95 10.71 -3.30
CA SER A 152 14.76 11.53 -3.44
C SER A 152 13.58 10.99 -2.62
N SER A 153 13.38 9.67 -2.61
CA SER A 153 12.36 9.03 -1.77
C SER A 153 12.62 9.22 -0.28
N ILE A 154 13.88 9.14 0.16
CA ILE A 154 14.27 9.39 1.56
C ILE A 154 14.01 10.85 1.94
N GLU A 155 14.41 11.81 1.10
CA GLU A 155 14.21 13.24 1.37
C GLU A 155 12.71 13.60 1.43
N GLN A 156 11.90 13.03 0.54
CA GLN A 156 10.45 13.19 0.57
C GLN A 156 9.86 12.64 1.88
N LYS A 157 10.29 11.45 2.32
CA LYS A 157 9.81 10.86 3.58
C LYS A 157 10.24 11.67 4.79
N LYS A 158 11.47 12.19 4.80
CA LYS A 158 11.97 13.07 5.86
C LYS A 158 11.11 14.32 6.00
N LYS A 159 10.85 15.05 4.90
CA LYS A 159 10.01 16.25 4.92
C LYS A 159 8.60 15.99 5.42
N GLN A 160 8.02 14.86 5.03
CA GLN A 160 6.70 14.44 5.53
C GLN A 160 6.72 14.29 7.05
N LEU A 161 7.69 13.56 7.60
CA LEU A 161 7.82 13.32 9.03
C LEU A 161 8.17 14.59 9.84
N GLU A 162 8.89 15.55 9.25
CA GLU A 162 9.23 16.82 9.91
C GLU A 162 8.06 17.81 9.94
N ALA A 163 7.21 17.83 8.91
CA ALA A 163 6.02 18.68 8.85
C ALA A 163 4.91 18.24 9.83
N ASP A 164 4.92 16.97 10.24
CA ASP A 164 3.89 16.38 11.11
C ASP A 164 4.07 16.70 12.62
N LYS A 165 5.11 17.44 13.03
CA LYS A 165 5.45 17.66 14.46
C LYS A 165 4.63 18.72 15.21
N GLU A 166 3.79 19.52 14.55
CA GLU A 166 2.89 20.50 15.20
C GLU A 166 1.42 20.31 14.79
N ALA A 167 0.90 19.08 14.83
CA ALA A 167 -0.44 18.79 14.29
C ALA A 167 -1.60 18.86 15.32
N TYR A 168 -1.32 18.88 16.63
CA TYR A 168 -2.37 18.86 17.65
C TYR A 168 -1.89 19.48 18.98
N THR A 169 -2.81 20.16 19.67
CA THR A 169 -2.60 20.77 21.00
C THR A 169 -3.89 20.67 21.81
N ALA A 170 -3.82 20.78 23.13
CA ALA A 170 -5.00 20.85 23.99
C ALA A 170 -4.81 21.89 25.10
N SER A 171 -5.91 22.57 25.43
CA SER A 171 -5.98 23.52 26.56
C SER A 171 -6.81 22.90 27.68
N LEU A 172 -6.15 22.13 28.56
CA LEU A 172 -6.83 21.31 29.58
C LEU A 172 -6.99 22.01 30.94
N GLY A 173 -6.30 23.13 31.16
CA GLY A 173 -6.34 23.88 32.42
C GLY A 173 -6.06 22.99 33.63
N LYS A 174 -6.98 22.99 34.60
CA LYS A 174 -6.86 22.19 35.83
C LYS A 174 -6.92 20.67 35.63
N TYR A 175 -7.28 20.19 34.44
CA TYR A 175 -7.37 18.76 34.13
C TYR A 175 -6.06 18.16 33.59
N GLN A 176 -5.06 19.01 33.29
CA GLN A 176 -3.78 18.57 32.71
C GLN A 176 -3.11 17.49 33.57
N GLU A 177 -3.00 17.70 34.89
CA GLU A 177 -2.35 16.75 35.81
C GLU A 177 -3.04 15.38 35.83
N ALA A 178 -4.37 15.34 35.75
CA ALA A 178 -5.13 14.10 35.70
C ALA A 178 -4.89 13.33 34.39
N VAL A 179 -4.78 14.04 33.27
CA VAL A 179 -4.47 13.44 31.96
C VAL A 179 -3.03 12.93 31.92
N ASP A 180 -2.06 13.70 32.41
CA ASP A 180 -0.65 13.29 32.47
C ASP A 180 -0.50 12.01 33.31
N LYS A 181 -1.13 11.98 34.50
CA LYS A 181 -1.17 10.78 35.34
C LYS A 181 -1.83 9.59 34.64
N ARG A 182 -2.92 9.79 33.90
CA ARG A 182 -3.56 8.72 33.11
C ARG A 182 -2.60 8.18 32.04
N LEU A 183 -1.82 9.02 31.39
CA LEU A 183 -0.83 8.59 30.40
C LEU A 183 0.29 7.76 31.03
N GLU A 184 0.77 8.14 32.23
CA GLU A 184 1.71 7.34 33.00
C GLU A 184 1.14 5.97 33.38
N GLU A 185 -0.12 5.91 33.82
CA GLU A 185 -0.83 4.65 34.13
C GLU A 185 -0.96 3.76 32.89
N ILE A 186 -1.39 4.32 31.75
CA ILE A 186 -1.50 3.60 30.45
C ILE A 186 -0.15 3.00 30.05
N ALA A 187 0.94 3.75 30.23
CA ALA A 187 2.29 3.29 29.93
C ALA A 187 2.74 2.18 30.89
N ALA A 188 2.56 2.36 32.20
CA ALA A 188 2.92 1.38 33.21
C ALA A 188 2.19 0.04 33.02
N ASP A 189 0.91 0.10 32.64
CA ASP A 189 0.06 -1.07 32.43
C ASP A 189 0.24 -1.72 31.04
N ASN A 190 1.12 -1.17 30.20
CA ASN A 190 1.38 -1.60 28.82
C ASN A 190 0.11 -1.68 27.96
N VAL A 191 -0.86 -0.78 28.18
CA VAL A 191 -2.18 -0.83 27.54
C VAL A 191 -2.06 -0.79 26.01
N VAL A 192 -1.20 0.08 25.47
CA VAL A 192 -0.98 0.19 24.02
C VAL A 192 -0.50 -1.14 23.44
N GLN A 193 0.54 -1.73 24.03
CA GLN A 193 1.09 -3.00 23.57
C GLN A 193 0.05 -4.13 23.65
N LYS A 194 -0.79 -4.14 24.70
CA LYS A 194 -1.89 -5.10 24.84
C LYS A 194 -2.92 -4.94 23.72
N ILE A 195 -3.33 -3.71 23.38
CA ILE A 195 -4.24 -3.44 22.25
C ILE A 195 -3.65 -3.97 20.94
N TRP A 196 -2.38 -3.68 20.64
CA TRP A 196 -1.69 -4.17 19.44
C TRP A 196 -1.47 -5.69 19.41
N ASN A 197 -1.43 -6.32 20.58
CA ASN A 197 -1.41 -7.78 20.73
C ASN A 197 -2.80 -8.41 20.74
N PHE A 198 -3.86 -7.66 20.40
CA PHE A 198 -5.24 -8.12 20.37
C PHE A 198 -5.77 -8.58 21.75
N ASP A 199 -5.18 -8.08 22.83
CA ASP A 199 -5.55 -8.45 24.20
C ASP A 199 -6.87 -7.76 24.60
N TYR A 200 -7.96 -8.52 24.61
CA TYR A 200 -9.28 -8.03 24.97
C TYR A 200 -9.40 -7.67 26.47
N MET A 201 -8.50 -8.18 27.32
CA MET A 201 -8.52 -7.94 28.76
C MET A 201 -8.24 -6.47 29.11
N VAL A 202 -7.81 -5.67 28.13
CA VAL A 202 -7.75 -4.19 28.26
C VAL A 202 -9.10 -3.60 28.62
N TRP A 203 -10.20 -4.17 28.11
CA TRP A 203 -11.54 -3.63 28.34
C TRP A 203 -12.36 -4.41 29.37
N ARG A 204 -12.31 -5.74 29.34
CA ARG A 204 -13.04 -6.61 30.29
C ARG A 204 -12.50 -8.04 30.25
N ASP A 205 -12.83 -8.84 31.26
CA ASP A 205 -12.44 -10.25 31.36
C ASP A 205 -13.20 -11.19 30.39
N ASP A 206 -14.29 -10.70 29.78
CA ASP A 206 -15.08 -11.43 28.79
C ASP A 206 -14.68 -11.05 27.34
N PRO A 207 -14.22 -11.99 26.51
CA PRO A 207 -13.83 -11.71 25.12
C PRO A 207 -15.01 -11.41 24.18
N THR A 208 -16.25 -11.61 24.62
CA THR A 208 -17.46 -11.46 23.81
C THR A 208 -17.55 -10.04 23.25
N GLU A 209 -17.79 -9.95 21.94
CA GLU A 209 -17.85 -8.70 21.16
C GLU A 209 -16.54 -7.90 21.03
N ILE A 210 -15.40 -8.38 21.56
CA ILE A 210 -14.12 -7.64 21.52
C ILE A 210 -13.05 -8.36 20.68
N SER A 211 -12.87 -9.67 20.89
CA SER A 211 -11.74 -10.43 20.32
C SER A 211 -11.69 -10.42 18.77
N ASN A 212 -12.82 -10.18 18.11
CA ASN A 212 -12.95 -10.07 16.65
C ASN A 212 -13.22 -8.62 16.17
N ARG A 213 -12.67 -7.61 16.85
CA ARG A 213 -12.90 -6.19 16.53
C ARG A 213 -11.64 -5.34 16.36
N LEU A 214 -10.44 -5.92 16.45
CA LEU A 214 -9.17 -5.18 16.37
C LEU A 214 -8.42 -5.36 15.04
N GLY A 215 -9.00 -6.04 14.04
CA GLY A 215 -8.36 -6.20 12.71
C GLY A 215 -8.09 -4.89 11.98
N TRP A 216 -8.70 -3.78 12.40
CA TRP A 216 -8.50 -2.46 11.80
C TRP A 216 -7.12 -1.87 12.11
N LEU A 217 -6.41 -2.38 13.12
CA LEU A 217 -5.09 -1.86 13.50
C LEU A 217 -4.06 -1.96 12.36
N HIS A 218 -4.15 -3.00 11.52
CA HIS A 218 -3.21 -3.22 10.42
C HIS A 218 -3.85 -3.08 9.03
N ILE A 219 -5.14 -2.71 8.96
CA ILE A 219 -5.87 -2.69 7.68
C ILE A 219 -5.26 -1.78 6.61
N PRO A 220 -4.63 -0.63 6.92
CA PRO A 220 -4.03 0.21 5.88
C PRO A 220 -2.94 -0.50 5.08
N GLU A 221 -2.12 -1.34 5.74
CA GLU A 221 -1.05 -2.09 5.07
C GLU A 221 -1.61 -3.18 4.16
N VAL A 222 -2.63 -3.91 4.64
CA VAL A 222 -3.36 -4.90 3.84
C VAL A 222 -4.00 -4.27 2.61
N MET A 223 -4.54 -3.05 2.75
CA MET A 223 -5.18 -2.36 1.63
C MET A 223 -4.18 -1.86 0.58
N VAL A 224 -2.95 -1.52 0.97
CA VAL A 224 -1.88 -1.19 0.00
C VAL A 224 -1.64 -2.37 -0.94
N ASP A 225 -1.54 -3.59 -0.39
CA ASP A 225 -1.36 -4.80 -1.18
C ASP A 225 -2.55 -5.12 -2.09
N ALA A 226 -3.76 -4.67 -1.70
CA ALA A 226 -4.99 -4.85 -2.47
C ALA A 226 -5.19 -3.81 -3.59
N LEU A 227 -4.47 -2.67 -3.57
CA LEU A 227 -4.65 -1.59 -4.54
C LEU A 227 -4.55 -2.03 -6.01
N PRO A 228 -3.60 -2.89 -6.43
CA PRO A 228 -3.52 -3.31 -7.83
C PRO A 228 -4.80 -3.99 -8.35
N ASP A 229 -5.43 -4.83 -7.53
CA ASP A 229 -6.68 -5.52 -7.88
C ASP A 229 -7.87 -4.54 -7.90
N ILE A 230 -7.94 -3.62 -6.93
CA ILE A 230 -8.96 -2.56 -6.89
C ILE A 230 -8.86 -1.66 -8.12
N ASN A 231 -7.65 -1.17 -8.43
CA ASN A 231 -7.41 -0.30 -9.58
C ASN A 231 -7.75 -1.00 -10.90
N LYS A 232 -7.44 -2.29 -11.02
CA LYS A 232 -7.86 -3.09 -12.17
C LYS A 232 -9.37 -3.09 -12.34
N VAL A 233 -10.15 -3.30 -11.27
CA VAL A 233 -11.62 -3.27 -11.33
C VAL A 233 -12.13 -1.89 -11.73
N VAL A 234 -11.53 -0.81 -11.20
CA VAL A 234 -11.87 0.57 -11.57
C VAL A 234 -11.61 0.82 -13.06
N ASP A 235 -10.47 0.38 -13.59
CA ASP A 235 -10.11 0.53 -14.99
C ASP A 235 -11.05 -0.25 -15.92
N GLU A 236 -11.40 -1.48 -15.56
CA GLU A 236 -12.37 -2.30 -16.29
C GLU A 236 -13.75 -1.64 -16.33
N VAL A 237 -14.26 -1.18 -15.18
CA VAL A 237 -15.55 -0.48 -15.10
C VAL A 237 -15.54 0.81 -15.92
N LYS A 238 -14.43 1.55 -15.94
CA LYS A 238 -14.29 2.75 -16.77
C LYS A 238 -14.21 2.41 -18.26
N ALA A 239 -13.49 1.36 -18.64
CA ALA A 239 -13.36 0.90 -20.02
C ALA A 239 -14.70 0.44 -20.60
N ASP A 240 -15.53 -0.22 -19.78
CA ASP A 240 -16.90 -0.61 -20.12
C ASP A 240 -17.87 0.60 -20.22
N GLY A 241 -17.38 1.80 -19.90
CA GLY A 241 -18.07 3.06 -20.12
C GLY A 241 -19.05 3.47 -19.01
N TYR A 242 -18.98 2.83 -17.83
CA TYR A 242 -19.76 3.24 -16.67
C TYR A 242 -19.40 4.67 -16.24
N LYS A 243 -20.39 5.39 -15.74
CA LYS A 243 -20.28 6.82 -15.34
C LYS A 243 -20.64 7.07 -13.89
N ASN A 244 -21.48 6.21 -13.31
CA ASN A 244 -21.95 6.38 -11.94
C ASN A 244 -21.67 5.11 -11.13
N ALA A 245 -21.49 5.27 -9.83
CA ALA A 245 -21.60 4.19 -8.87
C ALA A 245 -22.64 4.55 -7.81
N LEU A 246 -23.48 3.59 -7.43
CA LEU A 246 -24.38 3.74 -6.28
C LEU A 246 -24.02 2.71 -5.23
N LEU A 247 -23.51 3.19 -4.09
CA LEU A 247 -23.29 2.36 -2.92
C LEU A 247 -24.59 2.15 -2.16
N LEU A 248 -24.92 0.90 -1.89
CA LEU A 248 -26.07 0.43 -1.15
C LEU A 248 -25.57 -0.12 0.18
N GLY A 249 -25.81 0.58 1.28
CA GLY A 249 -25.24 0.23 2.58
C GLY A 249 -25.89 1.00 3.72
N MET A 250 -25.63 0.58 4.96
CA MET A 250 -26.13 1.26 6.18
C MET A 250 -24.99 1.44 7.19
N GLY A 251 -25.07 2.52 7.97
CA GLY A 251 -24.15 2.80 9.09
C GLY A 251 -22.69 2.81 8.65
N GLY A 252 -21.86 1.94 9.25
CA GLY A 252 -20.44 1.86 8.92
C GLY A 252 -20.17 1.47 7.46
N SER A 253 -21.15 0.87 6.77
CA SER A 253 -21.05 0.53 5.35
C SER A 253 -21.40 1.69 4.40
N SER A 254 -21.91 2.82 4.89
CA SER A 254 -22.33 3.99 4.10
C SER A 254 -21.61 5.30 4.49
N LEU A 255 -21.41 5.55 5.78
CA LEU A 255 -20.89 6.83 6.28
C LEU A 255 -19.47 7.14 5.82
N ALA A 256 -18.54 6.18 5.92
CA ALA A 256 -17.16 6.43 5.49
C ALA A 256 -17.05 6.76 3.98
N PRO A 257 -17.68 5.98 3.06
CA PRO A 257 -17.81 6.37 1.65
C PRO A 257 -18.44 7.76 1.45
N LEU A 258 -19.48 8.11 2.21
CA LEU A 258 -20.13 9.42 2.13
C LEU A 258 -19.17 10.56 2.50
N VAL A 259 -18.47 10.45 3.64
CA VAL A 259 -17.48 11.44 4.09
C VAL A 259 -16.35 11.59 3.08
N ILE A 260 -15.86 10.48 2.52
CA ILE A 260 -14.83 10.51 1.48
C ILE A 260 -15.34 11.23 0.22
N ARG A 261 -16.60 11.00 -0.17
CA ARG A 261 -17.22 11.67 -1.32
C ARG A 261 -17.41 13.17 -1.11
N GLU A 262 -17.81 13.59 0.08
CA GLU A 262 -17.97 15.00 0.46
C GLU A 262 -16.63 15.73 0.52
N THR A 263 -15.61 15.08 1.08
CA THR A 263 -14.28 15.68 1.31
C THR A 263 -13.47 15.82 0.02
N TYR A 264 -13.41 14.76 -0.79
CA TYR A 264 -12.51 14.72 -1.95
C TYR A 264 -13.21 15.06 -3.27
N GLY A 265 -14.54 15.02 -3.31
CA GLY A 265 -15.29 15.14 -4.55
C GLY A 265 -15.03 13.98 -5.52
N VAL A 266 -15.25 14.24 -6.80
CA VAL A 266 -15.02 13.27 -7.89
C VAL A 266 -13.97 13.82 -8.84
N LYS A 267 -12.90 13.06 -9.06
CA LYS A 267 -11.86 13.41 -10.02
C LYS A 267 -12.42 13.30 -11.44
N LYS A 268 -12.07 14.27 -12.30
CA LYS A 268 -12.48 14.25 -13.71
C LYS A 268 -12.09 12.92 -14.38
N GLY A 269 -13.05 12.29 -15.05
CA GLY A 269 -12.85 11.01 -15.74
C GLY A 269 -13.02 9.77 -14.85
N TYR A 270 -13.43 9.93 -13.60
CA TYR A 270 -13.83 8.86 -12.68
C TYR A 270 -15.36 8.82 -12.53
N LEU A 271 -15.88 7.88 -11.74
CA LEU A 271 -17.31 7.67 -11.57
C LEU A 271 -17.89 8.65 -10.54
N ASP A 272 -19.11 9.12 -10.79
CA ASP A 272 -19.90 9.80 -9.76
C ASP A 272 -20.42 8.76 -8.75
N VAL A 273 -19.75 8.67 -7.61
CA VAL A 273 -20.11 7.76 -6.52
C VAL A 273 -21.14 8.45 -5.62
N ALA A 274 -22.31 7.84 -5.47
CA ALA A 274 -23.34 8.24 -4.52
C ALA A 274 -23.60 7.12 -3.50
N VAL A 275 -24.23 7.48 -2.39
CA VAL A 275 -24.55 6.56 -1.28
C VAL A 275 -26.08 6.58 -1.08
N LEU A 276 -26.66 5.40 -0.89
CA LEU A 276 -28.05 5.21 -0.48
C LEU A 276 -28.08 4.41 0.82
N ASP A 277 -28.44 5.09 1.91
CA ASP A 277 -28.54 4.56 3.27
C ASP A 277 -29.82 5.00 3.99
N SER A 278 -30.84 5.39 3.22
CA SER A 278 -32.17 5.74 3.72
C SER A 278 -33.21 4.79 3.14
N THR A 279 -34.07 4.27 4.01
CA THR A 279 -35.23 3.45 3.64
C THR A 279 -36.43 4.29 3.19
N ASP A 280 -36.32 5.62 3.24
CA ASP A 280 -37.34 6.51 2.71
C ASP A 280 -37.55 6.25 1.20
N PRO A 281 -38.78 5.92 0.77
CA PRO A 281 -39.05 5.64 -0.64
C PRO A 281 -38.72 6.82 -1.57
N GLY A 282 -38.84 8.07 -1.10
CA GLY A 282 -38.48 9.25 -1.85
C GLY A 282 -36.99 9.28 -2.20
N ALA A 283 -36.13 9.02 -1.22
CA ALA A 283 -34.67 8.93 -1.42
C ALA A 283 -34.29 7.83 -2.43
N VAL A 284 -34.91 6.65 -2.33
CA VAL A 284 -34.67 5.53 -3.27
C VAL A 284 -35.09 5.92 -4.69
N LEU A 285 -36.29 6.49 -4.85
CA LEU A 285 -36.83 6.89 -6.15
C LEU A 285 -36.05 8.06 -6.76
N GLU A 286 -35.51 8.96 -5.95
CA GLU A 286 -34.63 10.04 -6.41
C GLU A 286 -33.36 9.48 -7.06
N GLN A 287 -32.69 8.52 -6.40
CA GLN A 287 -31.53 7.85 -6.98
C GLN A 287 -31.90 7.13 -8.29
N ARG A 288 -33.04 6.43 -8.31
CA ARG A 288 -33.52 5.75 -9.52
C ARG A 288 -33.78 6.70 -10.69
N LYS A 289 -34.34 7.89 -10.43
CA LYS A 289 -34.60 8.93 -11.46
C LYS A 289 -33.31 9.57 -11.97
N ARG A 290 -32.34 9.78 -11.08
CA ARG A 290 -31.07 10.43 -11.39
C ARG A 290 -30.14 9.56 -12.23
N LEU A 291 -30.15 8.25 -12.01
CA LEU A 291 -29.17 7.32 -12.57
C LEU A 291 -29.61 6.70 -13.90
N ASN A 292 -28.68 6.60 -14.84
CA ASN A 292 -28.79 5.71 -16.00
C ASN A 292 -28.29 4.31 -15.60
N LEU A 293 -29.18 3.32 -15.49
CA LEU A 293 -28.83 2.00 -14.92
C LEU A 293 -27.86 1.24 -15.81
N SER A 294 -28.01 1.32 -17.13
CA SER A 294 -27.06 0.74 -18.09
C SER A 294 -25.63 1.34 -18.01
N LYS A 295 -25.45 2.45 -17.30
CA LYS A 295 -24.16 3.12 -17.07
C LYS A 295 -23.81 3.28 -15.58
N THR A 296 -24.47 2.52 -14.71
CA THR A 296 -24.27 2.56 -13.26
C THR A 296 -23.80 1.21 -12.73
N VAL A 297 -22.77 1.24 -11.88
CA VAL A 297 -22.36 0.08 -11.07
C VAL A 297 -22.91 0.23 -9.65
N PHE A 298 -23.51 -0.82 -9.11
CA PHE A 298 -24.07 -0.87 -7.76
C PHE A 298 -23.10 -1.59 -6.84
N ILE A 299 -22.72 -0.93 -5.74
CA ILE A 299 -21.81 -1.48 -4.74
C ILE A 299 -22.64 -1.88 -3.53
N VAL A 300 -22.92 -3.17 -3.39
CA VAL A 300 -23.71 -3.72 -2.28
C VAL A 300 -22.79 -3.99 -1.11
N SER A 301 -22.91 -3.23 -0.02
CA SER A 301 -21.99 -3.25 1.12
C SER A 301 -22.71 -3.64 2.40
N THR A 302 -22.41 -4.82 2.93
CA THR A 302 -22.90 -5.29 4.24
C THR A 302 -22.00 -6.40 4.77
N LYS A 303 -21.60 -6.32 6.03
CA LYS A 303 -20.74 -7.32 6.68
C LYS A 303 -21.40 -8.71 6.73
N SER A 304 -22.58 -8.79 7.36
CA SER A 304 -23.30 -10.05 7.59
C SER A 304 -23.92 -10.62 6.33
N GLY A 305 -24.13 -9.79 5.30
CA GLY A 305 -24.93 -10.14 4.14
C GLY A 305 -26.42 -10.31 4.44
N GLY A 306 -26.88 -9.85 5.62
CA GLY A 306 -28.25 -9.99 6.10
C GLY A 306 -28.96 -8.68 6.46
N THR A 307 -28.30 -7.54 6.27
CA THR A 307 -28.91 -6.21 6.52
C THR A 307 -30.12 -6.01 5.62
N ALA A 308 -31.31 -5.87 6.21
CA ALA A 308 -32.58 -5.91 5.48
C ALA A 308 -32.71 -4.74 4.49
N GLU A 309 -32.29 -3.56 4.91
CA GLU A 309 -32.28 -2.32 4.14
C GLU A 309 -31.38 -2.47 2.90
N THR A 310 -30.11 -2.82 3.10
CA THR A 310 -29.14 -3.05 2.02
C THR A 310 -29.62 -4.08 1.01
N LEU A 311 -30.14 -5.22 1.48
CA LEU A 311 -30.66 -6.27 0.60
C LEU A 311 -31.93 -5.84 -0.15
N SER A 312 -32.76 -4.99 0.46
CA SER A 312 -33.95 -4.44 -0.18
C SER A 312 -33.56 -3.49 -1.31
N PHE A 313 -32.58 -2.60 -1.08
CA PHE A 313 -32.03 -1.75 -2.14
C PHE A 313 -31.42 -2.59 -3.26
N MET A 314 -30.63 -3.60 -2.93
CA MET A 314 -30.01 -4.50 -3.92
C MET A 314 -31.07 -5.18 -4.78
N LYS A 315 -32.10 -5.78 -4.16
CA LYS A 315 -33.19 -6.43 -4.90
C LYS A 315 -33.93 -5.47 -5.82
N TYR A 316 -34.21 -4.25 -5.33
CA TYR A 316 -34.88 -3.22 -6.12
C TYR A 316 -34.05 -2.84 -7.35
N PHE A 317 -32.80 -2.40 -7.16
CA PHE A 317 -31.95 -1.97 -8.27
C PHE A 317 -31.53 -3.12 -9.18
N TYR A 318 -31.39 -4.34 -8.66
CA TYR A 318 -31.12 -5.53 -9.48
C TYR A 318 -32.27 -5.80 -10.45
N ASN A 319 -33.52 -5.78 -9.97
CA ASN A 319 -34.69 -6.00 -10.82
C ASN A 319 -34.90 -4.88 -11.84
N GLU A 320 -34.71 -3.61 -11.44
CA GLU A 320 -34.78 -2.47 -12.36
C GLU A 320 -33.70 -2.55 -13.44
N THR A 321 -32.47 -2.88 -13.07
CA THR A 321 -31.36 -3.01 -14.02
C THR A 321 -31.55 -4.22 -14.93
N LEU A 322 -32.03 -5.35 -14.38
CA LEU A 322 -32.35 -6.55 -15.15
C LEU A 322 -33.37 -6.26 -16.25
N ALA A 323 -34.40 -5.46 -15.95
CA ALA A 323 -35.41 -5.05 -16.92
C ALA A 323 -34.84 -4.19 -18.06
N GLU A 324 -33.79 -3.40 -17.79
CA GLU A 324 -33.16 -2.49 -18.75
C GLU A 324 -32.07 -3.17 -19.60
N VAL A 325 -31.18 -3.95 -18.98
CA VAL A 325 -29.97 -4.51 -19.65
C VAL A 325 -30.08 -6.00 -19.98
N GLY A 326 -31.08 -6.68 -19.43
CA GLY A 326 -31.28 -8.12 -19.62
C GLY A 326 -30.39 -9.02 -18.75
N LYS A 327 -30.73 -10.31 -18.75
CA LYS A 327 -30.17 -11.31 -17.81
C LYS A 327 -28.68 -11.60 -18.01
N LYS A 328 -28.16 -11.46 -19.23
CA LYS A 328 -26.78 -11.84 -19.53
C LYS A 328 -25.77 -10.90 -18.86
N ASP A 329 -26.12 -9.61 -18.78
CA ASP A 329 -25.18 -8.56 -18.42
C ASP A 329 -25.44 -7.97 -17.03
N VAL A 330 -26.63 -8.17 -16.44
CA VAL A 330 -27.02 -7.54 -15.16
C VAL A 330 -26.00 -7.76 -14.04
N GLY A 331 -25.43 -8.96 -13.89
CA GLY A 331 -24.44 -9.24 -12.83
C GLY A 331 -23.19 -8.35 -12.92
N GLN A 332 -22.82 -7.92 -14.13
CA GLN A 332 -21.68 -7.03 -14.35
C GLN A 332 -21.92 -5.59 -13.85
N HIS A 333 -23.17 -5.24 -13.52
CA HIS A 333 -23.52 -3.97 -12.89
C HIS A 333 -23.39 -4.01 -11.37
N PHE A 334 -23.05 -5.15 -10.75
CA PHE A 334 -23.05 -5.27 -9.29
C PHE A 334 -21.69 -5.71 -8.77
N ILE A 335 -21.29 -5.12 -7.65
CA ILE A 335 -20.12 -5.47 -6.85
C ILE A 335 -20.60 -5.74 -5.42
N ALA A 336 -20.09 -6.78 -4.78
CA ALA A 336 -20.36 -7.08 -3.38
C ALA A 336 -19.15 -6.77 -2.51
N ILE A 337 -19.39 -6.18 -1.34
CA ILE A 337 -18.42 -5.96 -0.28
C ILE A 337 -19.01 -6.56 0.99
N THR A 338 -18.43 -7.68 1.45
CA THR A 338 -19.06 -8.55 2.46
C THR A 338 -18.05 -9.44 3.16
N ASP A 339 -18.43 -10.10 4.24
CA ASP A 339 -17.54 -11.06 4.91
C ASP A 339 -17.52 -12.44 4.21
N PRO A 340 -16.43 -13.21 4.39
CA PRO A 340 -16.39 -14.63 4.01
C PRO A 340 -17.54 -15.43 4.64
N GLY A 341 -18.21 -16.25 3.83
CA GLY A 341 -19.33 -17.11 4.22
C GLY A 341 -20.69 -16.41 4.33
N SER A 342 -20.74 -15.09 4.15
CA SER A 342 -21.97 -14.29 4.29
C SER A 342 -23.07 -14.62 3.27
N GLY A 343 -24.30 -14.22 3.59
CA GLY A 343 -25.44 -14.38 2.67
C GLY A 343 -25.25 -13.63 1.35
N LEU A 344 -24.69 -12.42 1.41
CA LEU A 344 -24.40 -11.63 0.22
C LEU A 344 -23.31 -12.26 -0.65
N GLN A 345 -22.30 -12.95 -0.08
CA GLN A 345 -21.33 -13.68 -0.90
C GLN A 345 -22.00 -14.76 -1.74
N LYS A 346 -22.94 -15.52 -1.16
CA LYS A 346 -23.70 -16.56 -1.87
C LYS A 346 -24.52 -15.95 -3.00
N ILE A 347 -25.30 -14.90 -2.69
CA ILE A 347 -26.11 -14.17 -3.67
C ILE A 347 -25.24 -13.63 -4.81
N ALA A 348 -24.15 -12.95 -4.49
CA ALA A 348 -23.26 -12.35 -5.49
C ALA A 348 -22.61 -13.41 -6.39
N THR A 349 -22.30 -14.60 -5.85
CA THR A 349 -21.77 -15.72 -6.62
C THR A 349 -22.83 -16.30 -7.57
N GLU A 350 -24.04 -16.54 -7.07
CA GLU A 350 -25.17 -17.08 -7.85
C GLU A 350 -25.59 -16.12 -8.96
N LEU A 351 -25.65 -14.82 -8.67
CA LEU A 351 -26.01 -13.77 -9.61
C LEU A 351 -24.83 -13.27 -10.45
N LYS A 352 -23.64 -13.87 -10.30
CA LYS A 352 -22.42 -13.57 -11.05
C LYS A 352 -22.07 -12.08 -11.06
N PHE A 353 -22.02 -11.49 -9.87
CA PHE A 353 -21.58 -10.11 -9.68
C PHE A 353 -20.17 -9.92 -10.24
N ARG A 354 -19.88 -8.74 -10.79
CA ARG A 354 -18.59 -8.39 -11.40
C ARG A 354 -17.41 -8.70 -10.48
N LYS A 355 -17.55 -8.33 -9.20
CA LYS A 355 -16.50 -8.48 -8.20
C LYS A 355 -17.11 -8.73 -6.83
N ILE A 356 -16.45 -9.57 -6.04
CA ILE A 356 -16.72 -9.77 -4.62
C ILE A 356 -15.44 -9.40 -3.88
N PHE A 357 -15.50 -8.34 -3.07
CA PHE A 357 -14.46 -7.98 -2.12
C PHE A 357 -14.82 -8.60 -0.77
N LEU A 358 -13.93 -9.46 -0.26
CA LEU A 358 -14.10 -10.14 1.02
C LEU A 358 -13.37 -9.35 2.11
N ASN A 359 -14.12 -8.87 3.09
CA ASN A 359 -13.61 -8.14 4.24
C ASN A 359 -12.89 -9.07 5.23
N ASP A 360 -12.06 -8.47 6.10
CA ASP A 360 -11.61 -9.14 7.31
C ASP A 360 -12.76 -9.18 8.35
N PRO A 361 -13.25 -10.37 8.74
CA PRO A 361 -14.34 -10.49 9.71
C PRO A 361 -13.97 -9.96 11.11
N ASN A 362 -12.68 -9.69 11.38
CA ASN A 362 -12.20 -9.10 12.64
C ASN A 362 -12.28 -7.57 12.67
N ILE A 363 -12.86 -6.93 11.65
CA ILE A 363 -13.07 -5.49 11.59
C ILE A 363 -14.53 -5.15 11.95
N GLY A 364 -14.73 -4.31 12.96
CA GLY A 364 -16.04 -3.77 13.29
C GLY A 364 -16.54 -2.78 12.22
N GLY A 365 -17.85 -2.71 11.99
CA GLY A 365 -18.43 -1.89 10.91
C GLY A 365 -17.97 -0.42 10.93
N ARG A 366 -18.05 0.26 12.09
CA ARG A 366 -17.60 1.65 12.24
C ARG A 366 -16.08 1.86 12.11
N TYR A 367 -15.28 0.79 12.21
CA TYR A 367 -13.82 0.80 12.02
C TYR A 367 -13.40 0.41 10.59
N SER A 368 -14.35 0.17 9.68
CA SER A 368 -14.07 -0.33 8.32
C SER A 368 -13.76 0.74 7.28
N ALA A 369 -13.65 2.02 7.70
CA ALA A 369 -13.46 3.16 6.79
C ALA A 369 -12.27 2.99 5.83
N LEU A 370 -11.16 2.40 6.31
CA LEU A 370 -9.95 2.15 5.51
C LEU A 370 -9.84 0.69 5.05
N SER A 371 -10.92 -0.10 5.07
CA SER A 371 -10.96 -1.46 4.50
C SER A 371 -11.60 -1.47 3.11
N PHE A 372 -11.98 -2.66 2.60
CA PHE A 372 -12.79 -2.75 1.39
C PHE A 372 -14.14 -2.02 1.48
N VAL A 373 -14.61 -1.61 2.66
CA VAL A 373 -15.83 -0.80 2.75
C VAL A 373 -15.63 0.61 2.21
N GLY A 374 -14.52 1.27 2.51
CA GLY A 374 -14.26 2.66 2.07
C GLY A 374 -13.31 2.80 0.88
N ILE A 375 -12.34 1.90 0.72
CA ILE A 375 -11.26 2.07 -0.28
C ILE A 375 -11.72 1.87 -1.73
N PRO A 376 -12.48 0.81 -2.10
CA PRO A 376 -12.99 0.67 -3.46
C PRO A 376 -13.93 1.82 -3.88
N PRO A 377 -14.91 2.28 -3.07
CA PRO A 377 -15.67 3.50 -3.40
C PRO A 377 -14.77 4.72 -3.62
N ALA A 378 -13.76 4.92 -2.77
CA ALA A 378 -12.79 6.00 -2.92
C ALA A 378 -11.97 5.88 -4.22
N ALA A 379 -11.61 4.66 -4.63
CA ALA A 379 -10.95 4.39 -5.90
C ALA A 379 -11.84 4.75 -7.09
N PHE A 380 -13.13 4.41 -7.04
CA PHE A 380 -14.09 4.70 -8.11
C PHE A 380 -14.28 6.19 -8.36
N GLN A 381 -14.19 7.04 -7.33
CA GLN A 381 -14.23 8.51 -7.46
C GLN A 381 -12.86 9.15 -7.75
N GLY A 382 -11.76 8.36 -7.71
CA GLY A 382 -10.42 8.79 -8.10
C GLY A 382 -9.61 9.49 -7.01
N VAL A 383 -9.83 9.14 -5.73
CA VAL A 383 -8.99 9.59 -4.60
C VAL A 383 -7.55 9.11 -4.79
N ASP A 384 -6.57 9.91 -4.36
CA ASP A 384 -5.17 9.49 -4.26
C ASP A 384 -4.99 8.53 -3.07
N LEU A 385 -5.16 7.24 -3.35
CA LEU A 385 -5.13 6.18 -2.34
C LEU A 385 -3.73 5.88 -1.82
N ASP A 386 -2.69 6.09 -2.64
CA ASP A 386 -1.30 5.95 -2.19
C ASP A 386 -1.00 6.97 -1.08
N THR A 387 -1.40 8.24 -1.28
CA THR A 387 -1.24 9.27 -0.25
C THR A 387 -2.13 9.00 0.96
N LEU A 388 -3.41 8.63 0.76
CA LEU A 388 -4.36 8.38 1.85
C LEU A 388 -3.88 7.24 2.76
N LEU A 389 -3.58 6.07 2.17
CA LEU A 389 -3.11 4.90 2.91
C LEU A 389 -1.71 5.12 3.48
N GLY A 390 -0.82 5.81 2.75
CA GLY A 390 0.51 6.16 3.26
C GLY A 390 0.48 7.05 4.51
N ARG A 391 -0.49 7.98 4.60
CA ARG A 391 -0.74 8.77 5.82
C ARG A 391 -1.35 7.93 6.94
N ALA A 392 -2.30 7.06 6.62
CA ALA A 392 -2.87 6.12 7.60
C ALA A 392 -1.81 5.19 8.20
N ILE A 393 -0.88 4.66 7.39
CA ILE A 393 0.25 3.84 7.86
C ILE A 393 1.21 4.66 8.74
N SER A 394 1.38 5.95 8.46
CA SER A 394 2.20 6.82 9.31
C SER A 394 1.54 7.00 10.69
N MET A 395 0.23 7.22 10.73
CA MET A 395 -0.55 7.28 11.98
C MET A 395 -0.54 5.95 12.74
N LEU A 396 -0.66 4.82 12.04
CA LEU A 396 -0.52 3.46 12.58
C LEU A 396 0.80 3.32 13.34
N ARG A 397 1.92 3.60 12.68
CA ARG A 397 3.27 3.47 13.27
C ARG A 397 3.51 4.41 14.44
N ASN A 398 2.94 5.62 14.40
CA ASN A 398 3.01 6.58 15.51
C ASN A 398 2.31 6.05 16.79
N ASN A 399 1.31 5.19 16.64
CA ASN A 399 0.51 4.64 17.74
C ASN A 399 0.90 3.19 18.12
N GLU A 400 1.68 2.49 17.29
CA GLU A 400 2.15 1.11 17.54
C GLU A 400 3.29 1.03 18.56
N SER A 401 4.22 1.98 18.51
CA SER A 401 5.46 1.89 19.28
C SER A 401 5.33 2.44 20.71
N CYS A 402 5.39 1.58 21.72
CA CYS A 402 6.07 1.92 22.98
C CYS A 402 7.58 1.68 22.75
N SER A 403 8.27 2.56 22.03
CA SER A 403 9.73 2.46 21.96
C SER A 403 10.36 3.38 22.99
N ASP A 404 11.34 2.85 23.72
CA ASP A 404 12.29 3.56 24.61
C ASP A 404 13.02 4.75 23.94
N SER A 405 12.69 5.09 22.70
CA SER A 405 13.28 6.16 21.90
C SER A 405 12.36 7.37 21.67
N GLY A 406 11.13 7.40 22.20
CA GLY A 406 10.27 8.60 22.16
C GLY A 406 9.94 9.11 20.75
N LYS A 407 9.90 8.22 19.74
CA LYS A 407 9.67 8.59 18.33
C LYS A 407 8.21 8.45 17.85
N GLY A 408 7.34 7.82 18.63
CA GLY A 408 5.89 7.81 18.37
C GLY A 408 5.23 8.95 19.13
N ASP A 409 4.39 9.72 18.46
CA ASP A 409 3.66 10.85 19.06
C ASP A 409 2.47 10.41 19.93
N GLN A 410 2.11 9.11 19.85
CA GLN A 410 1.00 8.43 20.53
C GLN A 410 -0.29 9.27 20.60
N SER A 411 -0.53 10.06 19.55
CA SER A 411 -1.64 11.02 19.45
C SER A 411 -3.02 10.41 19.73
N GLY A 412 -3.26 9.16 19.33
CA GLY A 412 -4.50 8.45 19.61
C GLY A 412 -4.68 8.12 21.10
N VAL A 413 -3.59 7.74 21.77
CA VAL A 413 -3.56 7.47 23.22
C VAL A 413 -3.75 8.77 24.00
N TRP A 414 -3.04 9.82 23.59
CA TRP A 414 -3.16 11.16 24.15
C TRP A 414 -4.59 11.69 24.08
N LEU A 415 -5.22 11.64 22.91
CA LEU A 415 -6.62 12.05 22.75
C LEU A 415 -7.56 11.15 23.57
N GLY A 416 -7.33 9.83 23.57
CA GLY A 416 -8.13 8.89 24.37
C GLY A 416 -8.06 9.17 25.88
N ALA A 417 -6.89 9.52 26.41
CA ALA A 417 -6.70 9.89 27.81
C ALA A 417 -7.44 11.18 28.15
N ILE A 418 -7.37 12.20 27.28
CA ILE A 418 -8.12 13.45 27.43
C ILE A 418 -9.61 13.18 27.49
N LEU A 419 -10.14 12.46 26.49
CA LEU A 419 -11.56 12.11 26.42
C LEU A 419 -12.02 11.34 27.67
N GLY A 420 -11.25 10.35 28.09
CA GLY A 420 -11.57 9.52 29.25
C GLY A 420 -11.58 10.28 30.57
N GLU A 421 -10.56 11.10 30.86
CA GLU A 421 -10.48 11.84 32.12
C GLU A 421 -11.47 13.01 32.19
N LEU A 422 -11.69 13.71 31.07
CA LEU A 422 -12.69 14.77 31.02
C LEU A 422 -14.11 14.22 31.20
N THR A 423 -14.42 13.06 30.61
CA THR A 423 -15.71 12.38 30.84
C THR A 423 -15.91 12.04 32.32
N LYS A 424 -14.87 11.52 33.00
CA LYS A 424 -14.94 11.26 34.46
C LYS A 424 -15.14 12.53 35.28
N ALA A 425 -14.67 13.67 34.77
CA ALA A 425 -14.82 14.98 35.40
C ALA A 425 -16.16 15.68 35.06
N GLY A 426 -17.07 15.02 34.34
CA GLY A 426 -18.39 15.54 33.98
C GLY A 426 -18.47 16.23 32.61
N HIS A 427 -17.38 16.20 31.83
CA HIS A 427 -17.35 16.72 30.46
C HIS A 427 -17.59 15.57 29.46
N ASP A 428 -18.83 15.09 29.44
CA ASP A 428 -19.24 13.90 28.67
C ASP A 428 -19.75 14.22 27.26
N LYS A 429 -19.71 15.48 26.83
CA LYS A 429 -20.14 15.92 25.49
C LYS A 429 -18.96 16.45 24.69
N VAL A 430 -18.76 15.88 23.50
CA VAL A 430 -17.68 16.28 22.60
C VAL A 430 -18.25 17.00 21.39
N THR A 431 -18.11 18.32 21.35
CA THR A 431 -18.54 19.11 20.20
C THR A 431 -17.44 19.09 19.13
N LEU A 432 -17.78 18.57 17.96
CA LEU A 432 -16.88 18.45 16.83
C LEU A 432 -17.00 19.69 15.94
N VAL A 433 -15.88 20.38 15.76
CA VAL A 433 -15.77 21.52 14.85
C VAL A 433 -14.75 21.15 13.79
N ALA A 434 -15.11 21.29 12.52
CA ALA A 434 -14.21 20.94 11.42
C ALA A 434 -14.28 22.03 10.35
N SER A 435 -13.15 22.34 9.73
CA SER A 435 -13.07 23.26 8.59
C SER A 435 -14.13 22.88 7.53
N PRO A 436 -14.84 23.85 6.91
CA PRO A 436 -15.96 23.55 6.00
C PRO A 436 -15.68 22.49 4.92
N PRO A 437 -14.48 22.42 4.29
CA PRO A 437 -14.18 21.37 3.30
C PRO A 437 -14.14 19.93 3.85
N ILE A 438 -13.99 19.77 5.16
CA ILE A 438 -13.91 18.46 5.85
C ILE A 438 -15.01 18.29 6.91
N GLN A 439 -16.04 19.15 6.91
CA GLN A 439 -17.10 19.14 7.93
C GLN A 439 -17.86 17.81 8.00
N GLY A 440 -17.96 17.06 6.90
CA GLY A 440 -18.58 15.74 6.87
C GLY A 440 -17.89 14.72 7.78
N PHE A 441 -16.63 14.94 8.14
CA PHE A 441 -15.88 14.06 9.03
C PHE A 441 -16.56 13.85 10.39
N GLY A 442 -17.19 14.90 10.93
CA GLY A 442 -17.88 14.84 12.23
C GLY A 442 -18.96 13.76 12.27
N SER A 443 -19.75 13.61 11.21
CA SER A 443 -20.84 12.64 11.14
C SER A 443 -20.36 11.18 11.18
N TRP A 444 -19.16 10.87 10.67
CA TRP A 444 -18.55 9.54 10.83
C TRP A 444 -17.99 9.35 12.24
N VAL A 445 -17.35 10.38 12.81
CA VAL A 445 -16.81 10.34 14.18
C VAL A 445 -17.91 10.18 15.22
N GLU A 446 -19.10 10.75 15.00
CA GLU A 446 -20.26 10.55 15.87
C GLU A 446 -20.58 9.06 16.03
N GLN A 447 -20.68 8.33 14.91
CA GLN A 447 -20.90 6.88 14.95
C GLN A 447 -19.76 6.17 15.69
N LEU A 448 -18.51 6.56 15.40
CA LEU A 448 -17.33 5.94 15.99
C LEU A 448 -17.32 6.06 17.51
N ILE A 449 -17.57 7.26 18.05
CA ILE A 449 -17.53 7.54 19.49
C ILE A 449 -18.79 7.01 20.20
N ALA A 450 -19.99 7.34 19.70
CA ALA A 450 -21.24 7.02 20.39
C ALA A 450 -21.47 5.50 20.46
N GLU A 451 -21.30 4.76 19.37
CA GLU A 451 -21.50 3.31 19.38
C GLU A 451 -20.42 2.54 20.16
N SER A 452 -19.23 3.13 20.33
CA SER A 452 -18.11 2.50 21.06
C SER A 452 -18.19 2.76 22.56
N THR A 453 -18.60 3.96 22.97
CA THR A 453 -18.60 4.38 24.38
C THR A 453 -19.97 4.28 25.04
N GLY A 454 -21.06 4.39 24.27
CA GLY A 454 -22.45 4.32 24.73
C GLY A 454 -22.87 2.92 25.17
N LYS A 455 -22.38 2.49 26.33
CA LYS A 455 -22.56 1.15 26.91
C LYS A 455 -22.80 1.26 28.41
N GLU A 456 -23.62 0.37 28.95
CA GLU A 456 -23.75 0.20 30.41
C GLU A 456 -24.10 1.49 31.18
N GLY A 457 -24.92 2.37 30.57
CA GLY A 457 -25.31 3.65 31.17
C GLY A 457 -24.20 4.71 31.18
N LYS A 458 -23.08 4.47 30.50
CA LYS A 458 -21.98 5.42 30.28
C LYS A 458 -21.88 5.74 28.79
N GLY A 459 -21.21 6.84 28.48
CA GLY A 459 -20.87 7.18 27.10
C GLY A 459 -20.36 8.59 26.97
N ILE A 460 -19.70 8.84 25.85
CA ILE A 460 -19.39 10.17 25.37
C ILE A 460 -20.44 10.51 24.32
N LEU A 461 -21.09 11.65 24.46
CA LEU A 461 -22.04 12.17 23.48
C LEU A 461 -21.28 13.07 22.49
N PRO A 462 -20.94 12.58 21.29
CA PRO A 462 -20.43 13.45 20.25
C PRO A 462 -21.56 14.33 19.72
N VAL A 463 -21.23 15.57 19.37
CA VAL A 463 -22.17 16.56 18.81
C VAL A 463 -21.54 17.15 17.55
N ASP A 464 -22.00 16.70 16.39
CA ASP A 464 -21.63 17.24 15.09
C ASP A 464 -22.54 18.41 14.69
N ARG A 465 -21.99 19.37 13.95
CA ARG A 465 -22.71 20.52 13.38
C ARG A 465 -23.51 21.35 14.40
N GLU A 466 -23.08 21.38 15.67
CA GLU A 466 -23.63 22.28 16.67
C GLU A 466 -23.36 23.75 16.27
N PRO A 467 -24.38 24.62 16.19
CA PRO A 467 -24.14 26.05 16.04
C PRO A 467 -23.31 26.57 17.21
N LEU A 468 -22.16 27.17 16.92
CA LEU A 468 -21.26 27.70 17.95
C LEU A 468 -21.84 28.96 18.59
N ALA A 469 -21.95 28.94 19.92
CA ALA A 469 -22.39 30.05 20.75
C ALA A 469 -21.24 30.62 21.60
N ALA A 470 -21.49 31.72 22.30
CA ALA A 470 -20.53 32.24 23.26
C ALA A 470 -20.42 31.29 24.49
N PRO A 471 -19.26 31.24 25.18
CA PRO A 471 -19.02 30.28 26.26
C PRO A 471 -20.09 30.26 27.37
N GLU A 472 -20.70 31.41 27.69
CA GLU A 472 -21.75 31.54 28.70
C GLU A 472 -23.05 30.78 28.38
N PHE A 473 -23.25 30.36 27.12
CA PHE A 473 -24.41 29.57 26.71
C PHE A 473 -24.18 28.06 26.80
N TYR A 474 -22.95 27.63 27.10
CA TYR A 474 -22.64 26.23 27.32
C TYR A 474 -22.65 25.90 28.81
N ALA A 475 -23.17 24.71 29.13
CA ALA A 475 -22.94 24.13 30.43
C ALA A 475 -21.45 23.71 30.56
N ASN A 476 -20.99 23.53 31.81
CA ASN A 476 -19.65 23.05 32.09
C ASN A 476 -19.55 21.52 31.93
N ASP A 477 -19.92 21.04 30.74
CA ASP A 477 -19.99 19.62 30.36
C ASP A 477 -19.40 19.35 28.96
N ARG A 478 -18.79 20.35 28.32
CA ARG A 478 -18.32 20.31 26.93
C ARG A 478 -16.80 20.18 26.82
N LEU A 479 -16.38 19.37 25.86
CA LEU A 479 -15.06 19.41 25.24
C LEU A 479 -15.22 19.75 23.75
N PHE A 480 -14.51 20.77 23.27
CA PHE A 480 -14.47 21.11 21.86
C PHE A 480 -13.25 20.48 21.18
N VAL A 481 -13.46 19.80 20.06
CA VAL A 481 -12.39 19.24 19.23
C VAL A 481 -12.44 19.91 17.86
N TYR A 482 -11.39 20.66 17.53
CA TYR A 482 -11.30 21.43 16.29
C TYR A 482 -10.33 20.79 15.29
N LEU A 483 -10.89 20.26 14.20
CA LEU A 483 -10.14 19.76 13.05
C LEU A 483 -9.99 20.87 12.02
N ARG A 484 -8.81 21.51 12.04
CA ARG A 484 -8.50 22.68 11.22
C ARG A 484 -7.57 22.34 10.07
N LEU A 485 -7.93 22.74 8.84
CA LEU A 485 -6.99 22.76 7.72
C LEU A 485 -6.01 23.94 7.90
N VAL A 486 -4.73 23.75 7.58
CA VAL A 486 -3.65 24.74 7.85
C VAL A 486 -3.99 26.16 7.39
N ASN A 487 -4.67 26.30 6.25
CA ASN A 487 -5.02 27.59 5.64
C ASN A 487 -6.46 28.04 5.92
N ASP A 488 -7.16 27.40 6.84
CA ASP A 488 -8.53 27.72 7.23
C ASP A 488 -8.54 28.30 8.65
N ASN A 489 -9.22 29.43 8.81
CA ASN A 489 -9.38 30.15 10.07
C ASN A 489 -10.85 30.45 10.40
N THR A 490 -11.78 29.73 9.77
CA THR A 490 -13.24 29.98 9.84
C THR A 490 -13.73 30.03 11.28
N TYR A 491 -13.24 29.13 12.15
CA TYR A 491 -13.73 28.96 13.51
C TYR A 491 -12.74 29.42 14.60
N ASP A 492 -11.56 29.95 14.24
CA ASP A 492 -10.45 30.25 15.18
C ASP A 492 -10.79 31.28 16.27
N ARG A 493 -11.84 32.10 16.06
CA ARG A 493 -12.32 33.04 17.08
C ARG A 493 -13.42 32.46 17.97
N GLN A 494 -14.08 31.40 17.51
CA GLN A 494 -15.24 30.80 18.16
C GLN A 494 -14.88 29.58 19.00
N VAL A 495 -13.78 28.90 18.66
CA VAL A 495 -13.17 27.79 19.39
C VAL A 495 -11.86 28.26 20.01
#